data_AF-A0A9D2R555-F1
#
_entry.id   AF-A0A9D2R555-F1
#
_cell.length_a   1.000
_cell.length_b   1.000
_cell.length_c   1.000
_cell.angle_alpha   90.00
_cell.angle_beta   90.00
_cell.angle_gamma   90.00
#
_symmetry.space_group_name_H-M   'P 1'
#
loop_
_entity.id
_entity.type
_entity.pdbx_description
1 polymer ?
#
loop_
_entity_poly.entity_id
_entity_poly.type
_entity_poly.pdbx_seq_one_letter_code
_entity_poly.pdbx_strand_id
1 'polypeptide(L)'
;MEKMMTDFYAGGRNKKLAEKIGESLCKDGAAVEAKGGLFAPKRVFIPEKAYKDELIGMIRSAVQEEEMDPCDVALIWLLQQANCLKQYFLKHETDQLKKKLKEMKKDPLNKQLANMIDYVSDMTAVMAVVVVTAIN
;
A
#
# COMPACT_ATOMS: atom_id res chain seq x y z
N MET A 1 -22.61 0.84 3.79
CA MET A 1 -21.17 1.05 3.54
C MET A 1 -20.35 0.70 4.78
N GLU A 2 -20.75 1.17 5.98
CA GLU A 2 -20.19 0.80 7.29
C GLU A 2 -19.96 -0.72 7.46
N LYS A 3 -20.99 -1.54 7.25
CA LYS A 3 -20.94 -3.00 7.39
C LYS A 3 -19.94 -3.68 6.44
N MET A 4 -19.70 -3.10 5.27
CA MET A 4 -18.74 -3.63 4.29
C MET A 4 -17.30 -3.37 4.74
N MET A 5 -17.03 -2.20 5.32
CA MET A 5 -15.72 -1.90 5.92
C MET A 5 -15.45 -2.75 7.16
N THR A 6 -16.42 -2.97 8.05
CA THR A 6 -16.20 -3.78 9.27
C THR A 6 -15.89 -5.24 8.93
N ASP A 7 -16.62 -5.82 7.97
CA ASP A 7 -16.37 -7.19 7.53
C ASP A 7 -15.07 -7.34 6.72
N PHE A 8 -14.63 -6.25 6.07
CA PHE A 8 -13.35 -6.16 5.36
C PHE A 8 -12.17 -5.82 6.29
N TYR A 9 -12.39 -5.39 7.54
CA TYR A 9 -11.30 -5.17 8.50
C TYR A 9 -11.12 -6.34 9.48
N ALA A 10 -12.19 -7.08 9.81
CA ALA A 10 -12.18 -8.11 10.85
C ALA A 10 -12.59 -9.53 10.41
N GLY A 11 -12.95 -9.76 9.14
CA GLY A 11 -13.64 -10.98 8.70
C GLY A 11 -12.82 -12.00 7.91
N GLY A 12 -13.27 -13.27 7.91
CA GLY A 12 -12.69 -14.38 7.14
C GLY A 12 -12.65 -14.20 5.61
N ARG A 13 -13.33 -13.18 5.07
CA ARG A 13 -13.26 -12.79 3.65
C ARG A 13 -11.87 -12.27 3.26
N ASN A 14 -11.18 -11.57 4.15
CA ASN A 14 -9.80 -11.16 3.94
C ASN A 14 -8.84 -12.34 3.86
N LYS A 15 -9.10 -13.38 4.66
CA LYS A 15 -8.29 -14.59 4.64
C LYS A 15 -8.39 -15.28 3.28
N LYS A 16 -9.61 -15.46 2.76
CA LYS A 16 -9.82 -16.06 1.44
C LYS A 16 -9.24 -15.22 0.30
N LEU A 17 -9.32 -13.89 0.42
CA LEU A 17 -8.70 -12.98 -0.54
C LEU A 17 -7.16 -13.09 -0.50
N ALA A 18 -6.56 -13.04 0.69
CA ALA A 18 -5.12 -13.20 0.87
C ALA A 18 -4.61 -14.55 0.36
N GLU A 19 -5.37 -15.63 0.58
CA GLU A 19 -5.05 -16.96 0.03
C GLU A 19 -5.07 -16.96 -1.50
N LYS A 20 -6.09 -16.38 -2.12
CA LYS A 20 -6.17 -16.27 -3.59
C LYS A 20 -5.04 -15.43 -4.19
N ILE A 21 -4.68 -14.32 -3.52
CA ILE A 21 -3.55 -13.47 -3.93
C ILE A 21 -2.25 -14.26 -3.83
N GLY A 22 -2.01 -14.97 -2.71
CA GLY A 22 -0.83 -15.81 -2.53
C GLY A 22 -0.73 -16.91 -3.58
N GLU A 23 -1.84 -17.58 -3.90
CA GLU A 23 -1.90 -18.59 -4.97
C GLU A 23 -1.58 -18.02 -6.34
N SER A 24 -2.08 -16.82 -6.65
CA SER A 24 -1.76 -16.14 -7.91
C SER A 24 -0.27 -15.82 -7.97
N LEU A 25 0.30 -15.24 -6.91
CA LEU A 25 1.72 -14.92 -6.84
C LEU A 25 2.60 -16.17 -6.96
N CYS A 26 2.19 -17.31 -6.42
CA CYS A 26 2.90 -18.57 -6.62
C CYS A 26 2.84 -19.07 -8.06
N LYS A 27 1.70 -18.92 -8.75
CA LYS A 27 1.58 -19.27 -10.17
C LYS A 27 2.49 -18.41 -11.04
N ASP A 28 2.66 -17.15 -10.67
CA ASP A 28 3.50 -16.19 -11.38
C ASP A 28 4.98 -16.27 -10.98
N GLY A 29 5.36 -17.19 -10.07
CA GLY A 29 6.73 -17.34 -9.59
C GLY A 29 7.20 -16.25 -8.62
N ALA A 30 6.32 -15.30 -8.26
CA ALA A 30 6.60 -14.19 -7.36
C ALA A 30 6.60 -14.58 -5.86
N ALA A 31 6.13 -15.78 -5.53
CA ALA A 31 6.12 -16.30 -4.17
C ALA A 31 6.22 -17.84 -4.14
N VAL A 32 6.58 -18.38 -2.98
CA VAL A 32 6.62 -19.83 -2.71
C VAL A 32 5.68 -20.14 -1.55
N GLU A 33 4.90 -21.21 -1.69
CA GLU A 33 4.07 -21.73 -0.62
C GLU A 33 4.93 -22.46 0.42
N ALA A 34 4.69 -22.17 1.70
CA ALA A 34 5.37 -22.82 2.81
C ALA A 34 4.42 -23.08 3.99
N LYS A 35 4.90 -23.81 4.99
CA LYS A 35 4.24 -23.97 6.30
C LYS A 35 4.96 -23.06 7.30
N GLY A 36 4.21 -22.23 8.02
CA GLY A 36 4.73 -21.33 9.03
C GLY A 36 3.72 -21.01 10.14
N GLY A 37 4.09 -20.16 11.09
CA GLY A 37 3.22 -19.73 12.19
C GLY A 37 3.72 -20.19 13.57
N LEU A 38 3.66 -19.28 14.54
CA LEU A 38 4.27 -19.48 15.86
C LEU A 38 3.50 -20.47 16.76
N PHE A 39 2.19 -20.60 16.56
CA PHE A 39 1.30 -21.39 17.42
C PHE A 39 0.73 -22.66 16.76
N ALA A 40 0.71 -22.72 15.43
CA ALA A 40 0.28 -23.88 14.66
C ALA A 40 0.79 -23.75 13.20
N PRO A 41 1.11 -24.87 12.53
CA PRO A 41 1.49 -24.85 11.12
C PRO A 41 0.30 -24.39 10.28
N LYS A 42 0.44 -23.19 9.71
CA LYS A 42 -0.48 -22.58 8.75
C LYS A 42 0.20 -22.49 7.40
N ARG A 43 -0.60 -22.57 6.36
CA ARG A 43 -0.18 -22.24 5.00
C ARG A 43 0.19 -20.76 4.95
N VAL A 44 1.39 -20.47 4.46
CA VAL A 44 1.92 -19.11 4.28
C VAL A 44 2.52 -18.99 2.89
N PHE A 45 2.61 -17.75 2.41
CA PHE A 45 3.21 -17.42 1.12
C PHE A 45 4.41 -16.53 1.37
N ILE A 46 5.60 -16.99 0.98
CA ILE A 46 6.85 -16.28 1.16
C ILE A 46 7.20 -15.64 -0.18
N PRO A 47 7.33 -14.31 -0.27
CA PRO A 47 7.69 -13.65 -1.52
C PRO A 47 9.09 -14.09 -1.97
N GLU A 48 9.25 -14.30 -3.27
CA GLU A 48 10.54 -14.54 -3.88
C GLU A 48 11.38 -13.26 -3.76
N LYS A 49 12.63 -13.38 -3.29
CA LYS A 49 13.44 -12.25 -2.89
C LYS A 49 13.85 -11.40 -4.09
N ALA A 50 14.31 -12.02 -5.17
CA ALA A 50 14.73 -11.30 -6.37
C ALA A 50 13.54 -10.56 -7.00
N TYR A 51 12.39 -11.21 -7.14
CA TYR A 51 11.16 -10.59 -7.63
C TYR A 51 10.77 -9.36 -6.80
N LYS A 52 10.81 -9.51 -5.46
CA LYS A 52 10.48 -8.41 -4.55
C LYS A 52 11.47 -7.25 -4.67
N ASP A 53 12.78 -7.55 -4.71
CA ASP A 53 13.84 -6.55 -4.81
C ASP A 53 13.75 -5.79 -6.15
N GLU A 54 13.47 -6.50 -7.24
CA GLU A 54 13.24 -5.93 -8.57
C GLU A 54 12.02 -5.01 -8.58
N LEU A 55 10.88 -5.46 -8.05
CA LEU A 55 9.66 -4.66 -7.96
C LEU A 55 9.87 -3.38 -7.15
N ILE A 56 10.61 -3.46 -6.04
CA ILE A 56 10.99 -2.28 -5.25
C ILE A 56 11.86 -1.34 -6.09
N GLY A 57 12.83 -1.88 -6.83
CA GLY A 57 13.67 -1.11 -7.75
C GLY A 57 12.86 -0.38 -8.81
N MET A 58 11.87 -1.03 -9.41
CA MET A 58 10.96 -0.43 -10.39
C MET A 58 10.16 0.71 -9.78
N ILE A 59 9.54 0.51 -8.61
CA ILE A 59 8.76 1.54 -7.92
C ILE A 59 9.62 2.76 -7.59
N ARG A 60 10.85 2.54 -7.11
CA ARG A 60 11.78 3.64 -6.79
C ARG A 60 12.21 4.40 -8.05
N SER A 61 12.46 3.68 -9.15
CA SER A 61 12.81 4.29 -10.42
C SER A 61 11.67 5.16 -10.96
N ALA A 62 10.42 4.66 -10.92
CA ALA A 62 9.24 5.42 -11.34
C ALA A 62 9.08 6.74 -10.56
N VAL A 63 9.38 6.74 -9.26
CA VAL A 63 9.31 7.96 -8.45
C VAL A 63 10.38 9.00 -8.83
N GLN A 64 11.50 8.55 -9.40
CA GLN A 64 12.59 9.42 -9.86
C GLN A 64 12.37 9.96 -11.28
N GLU A 65 11.47 9.36 -12.07
CA GLU A 65 11.10 9.87 -13.38
C GLU A 65 10.55 11.30 -13.27
N GLU A 66 10.68 12.10 -14.32
CA GLU A 66 10.21 13.49 -14.30
C GLU A 66 8.69 13.55 -14.31
N GLU A 67 8.08 12.81 -15.23
CA GLU A 67 6.64 12.60 -15.33
C GLU A 67 6.28 11.23 -14.76
N MET A 68 5.12 11.13 -14.11
CA MET A 68 4.59 9.85 -13.62
C MET A 68 3.07 9.92 -13.70
N ASP A 69 2.44 8.82 -14.10
CA ASP A 69 0.99 8.75 -14.24
C ASP A 69 0.29 9.13 -12.91
N PRO A 70 -0.76 9.98 -12.93
CA PRO A 70 -1.49 10.36 -11.73
C PRO A 70 -1.99 9.19 -10.87
N CYS A 71 -2.40 8.08 -11.49
CA CYS A 71 -2.86 6.89 -10.79
C CYS A 71 -1.70 6.17 -10.11
N ASP A 72 -0.52 6.11 -10.74
CA ASP A 72 0.69 5.56 -10.12
C ASP A 72 1.15 6.42 -8.95
N VAL A 73 1.11 7.75 -9.08
CA VAL A 73 1.38 8.69 -7.97
C VAL A 73 0.45 8.41 -6.79
N ALA A 74 -0.85 8.25 -7.07
CA ALA A 74 -1.85 7.97 -6.06
C ALA A 74 -1.62 6.60 -5.40
N LEU A 75 -1.38 5.56 -6.19
CA LEU A 75 -1.17 4.20 -5.72
C LEU A 75 0.06 4.11 -4.81
N ILE A 76 1.21 4.63 -5.26
CA ILE A 76 2.45 4.61 -4.47
C ILE A 76 2.28 5.42 -3.19
N TRP A 77 1.59 6.56 -3.24
CA TRP A 77 1.27 7.34 -2.03
C TRP A 77 0.42 6.55 -1.03
N LEU A 78 -0.63 5.88 -1.48
CA LEU A 78 -1.50 5.06 -0.62
C LEU A 78 -0.74 3.90 0.01
N LEU A 79 0.09 3.21 -0.76
CA LEU A 79 0.96 2.14 -0.25
C LEU A 79 1.98 2.67 0.76
N GLN A 80 2.44 3.92 0.61
CA GLN A 80 3.32 4.57 1.56
C GLN A 80 2.60 4.88 2.88
N GLN A 81 1.37 5.40 2.81
CA GLN A 81 0.53 5.64 4.00
C GLN A 81 0.16 4.36 4.74
N ALA A 82 -0.05 3.25 4.01
CA ALA A 82 -0.30 1.93 4.57
C ALA A 82 0.97 1.26 5.17
N ASN A 83 2.12 1.95 5.18
CA ASN A 83 3.43 1.42 5.60
C ASN A 83 3.93 0.21 4.79
N CYS A 84 3.38 -0.04 3.59
CA CYS A 84 3.85 -1.12 2.73
C CYS A 84 5.22 -0.81 2.10
N LEU A 85 5.51 0.47 1.85
CA LEU A 85 6.72 0.91 1.14
C LEU A 85 7.73 1.68 2.00
N LYS A 86 7.35 2.08 3.22
CA LYS A 86 8.08 3.08 4.02
C LYS A 86 9.52 2.71 4.30
N GLN A 87 9.78 1.43 4.50
CA GLN A 87 11.11 0.89 4.79
C GLN A 87 12.03 0.79 3.56
N TYR A 88 11.51 0.95 2.35
CA TYR A 88 12.28 0.83 1.11
C TYR A 88 12.60 2.18 0.47
N PHE A 89 11.94 3.25 0.93
CA PHE A 89 12.11 4.60 0.40
C PHE A 89 13.10 5.39 1.24
N LEU A 90 13.96 6.13 0.57
CA LEU A 90 14.77 7.18 1.17
C LEU A 90 13.93 8.43 1.39
N LYS A 91 14.42 9.32 2.27
CA LYS A 91 13.74 10.57 2.58
C LYS A 91 13.50 11.43 1.33
N HIS A 92 14.52 11.55 0.47
CA HIS A 92 14.40 12.37 -0.75
C HIS A 92 13.39 11.80 -1.75
N GLU A 93 13.31 10.47 -1.91
CA GLU A 93 12.32 9.80 -2.77
C GLU A 93 10.90 10.04 -2.24
N THR A 94 10.74 10.00 -0.93
CA THR A 94 9.46 10.34 -0.27
C THR A 94 9.06 11.79 -0.53
N ASP A 95 10.01 12.72 -0.48
CA ASP A 95 9.75 14.13 -0.71
C ASP A 95 9.45 14.44 -2.19
N GLN A 96 10.09 13.73 -3.13
CA GLN A 96 9.75 13.75 -4.56
C GLN A 96 8.32 13.25 -4.80
N LEU A 97 7.95 12.10 -4.22
CA LEU A 97 6.59 11.58 -4.32
C LEU A 97 5.54 12.58 -3.78
N LYS A 98 5.81 13.25 -2.65
CA LYS A 98 4.93 14.30 -2.12
C LYS A 98 4.81 15.50 -3.05
N LYS A 99 5.90 15.89 -3.73
CA LYS A 99 5.89 16.97 -4.70
C LYS A 99 4.99 16.61 -5.89
N LYS A 100 5.21 15.43 -6.48
CA LYS A 100 4.37 14.88 -7.56
C LYS A 100 2.90 14.79 -7.17
N LEU A 101 2.60 14.34 -5.95
CA LEU A 101 1.23 14.29 -5.42
C LEU A 101 0.60 15.69 -5.36
N LYS A 102 1.34 16.70 -4.89
CA LYS A 102 0.85 18.09 -4.83
C LYS A 102 0.60 18.67 -6.23
N GLU A 103 1.45 18.35 -7.19
CA GLU A 103 1.30 18.79 -8.58
C GLU A 103 0.09 18.13 -9.24
N MET A 104 -0.04 16.81 -9.09
CA MET A 104 -1.19 16.04 -9.58
C MET A 104 -2.51 16.59 -9.03
N LYS A 105 -2.58 16.93 -7.73
CA LYS A 105 -3.79 17.50 -7.10
C LYS A 105 -4.19 18.89 -7.61
N LYS A 106 -3.27 19.64 -8.22
CA LYS A 106 -3.57 20.96 -8.79
C LYS A 106 -4.22 20.88 -10.17
N ASP A 107 -4.04 19.75 -10.87
CA ASP A 107 -4.62 19.54 -12.19
C ASP A 107 -6.14 19.28 -12.06
N PRO A 108 -7.00 20.11 -12.71
CA PRO A 108 -8.45 19.91 -12.71
C PRO A 108 -8.89 18.53 -13.24
N LEU A 109 -8.12 17.90 -14.13
CA LEU A 109 -8.42 16.56 -14.66
C LEU A 109 -8.34 15.48 -13.56
N ASN A 110 -7.51 15.71 -12.55
CA ASN A 110 -7.29 14.77 -11.45
C ASN A 110 -8.16 15.04 -10.23
N LYS A 111 -9.12 15.97 -10.30
CA LYS A 111 -9.93 16.42 -9.16
C LYS A 111 -10.61 15.26 -8.41
N GLN A 112 -11.15 14.28 -9.13
CA GLN A 112 -11.80 13.13 -8.50
C GLN A 112 -10.78 12.26 -7.75
N LEU A 113 -9.62 12.00 -8.34
CA LEU A 113 -8.53 11.23 -7.73
C LEU A 113 -7.97 11.95 -6.50
N ALA A 114 -7.77 13.27 -6.60
CA ALA A 114 -7.35 14.13 -5.50
C ALA A 114 -8.30 14.01 -4.29
N ASN A 115 -9.61 14.14 -4.52
CA ASN A 115 -10.63 14.01 -3.48
C ASN A 115 -10.61 12.63 -2.79
N MET A 116 -10.38 11.56 -3.54
CA MET A 116 -10.29 10.20 -2.97
C MET A 116 -9.07 10.05 -2.06
N ILE A 117 -7.92 10.61 -2.47
CA ILE A 117 -6.69 10.57 -1.67
C ILE A 117 -6.83 11.43 -0.42
N ASP A 118 -7.44 12.61 -0.53
CA ASP A 118 -7.68 13.49 0.62
C ASP A 118 -8.58 12.79 1.65
N TYR A 119 -9.67 12.14 1.20
CA TYR A 119 -10.53 11.36 2.09
C TYR A 119 -9.77 10.28 2.88
N VAL A 120 -8.90 9.51 2.22
CA VAL A 120 -8.08 8.49 2.90
C VAL A 120 -7.07 9.13 3.86
N SER A 121 -6.44 10.22 3.43
CA SER A 121 -5.44 10.95 4.24
C SER A 121 -6.08 11.52 5.51
N ASP A 122 -7.26 12.12 5.39
CA ASP A 122 -8.02 12.68 6.52
C ASP A 122 -8.44 11.58 7.50
N MET A 123 -8.90 10.41 7.01
CA MET A 123 -9.19 9.26 7.88
C MET A 123 -7.95 8.80 8.66
N THR A 124 -6.79 8.72 8.01
CA THR A 124 -5.55 8.34 8.70
C THR A 124 -5.12 9.36 9.76
N ALA A 125 -5.29 10.66 9.48
CA ALA A 125 -4.99 11.74 10.41
C ALA A 125 -5.91 11.69 11.64
N VAL A 126 -7.22 11.48 11.44
CA VAL A 126 -8.19 11.36 12.53
C VAL A 126 -7.85 10.16 13.43
N MET A 127 -7.55 8.99 12.86
CA MET A 127 -7.15 7.82 13.68
C MET A 127 -5.87 8.07 14.47
N ALA A 128 -4.87 8.73 13.88
CA ALA A 128 -3.64 9.07 14.58
C ALA A 128 -3.89 10.03 15.76
N VAL A 129 -4.74 11.05 15.59
CA VAL A 129 -5.13 11.97 16.67
C VAL A 129 -5.82 11.20 17.80
N VAL A 130 -6.79 10.33 17.49
CA VAL A 130 -7.49 9.52 18.49
C VAL A 130 -6.53 8.66 19.30
N VAL A 131 -5.57 8.00 18.65
CA VAL A 131 -4.54 7.19 19.33
C VAL A 131 -3.66 8.04 20.23
N VAL A 132 -3.20 9.21 19.76
CA VAL A 132 -2.37 10.11 20.58
C VAL A 132 -3.14 10.65 21.79
N THR A 133 -4.42 11.01 21.63
CA THR A 133 -5.26 11.48 22.75
C THR A 133 -5.67 10.37 23.71
N ALA A 134 -5.62 9.09 23.29
CA ALA A 134 -5.93 7.95 24.16
C ALA A 134 -4.70 7.44 24.94
N ILE A 135 -3.49 7.83 24.52
CA ILE A 135 -2.23 7.47 25.18
C ILE A 135 -1.77 8.58 26.15
N ASN A 136 -2.29 9.80 26.01
CA ASN A 136 -2.13 10.91 26.96
C ASN A 136 -3.27 10.95 27.99
#